data_AF-A0A2S0M5Y6-F1
#
_entry.id   AF-A0A2S0M5Y6-F1
#
_cell.length_a   1.000
_cell.length_b   1.000
_cell.length_c   1.000
_cell.angle_alpha   90.00
_cell.angle_beta   90.00
_cell.angle_gamma   90.00
#
_symmetry.space_group_name_H-M   'P 1'
#
loop_
_entity.id
_entity.type
_entity.pdbx_description
1 polymer ?
#
loop_
_entity_poly.entity_id
_entity_poly.type
_entity_poly.pdbx_seq_one_letter_code
_entity_poly.pdbx_strand_id
1 'polypeptide(L)'
;MEFNKKGFAVLLALSLGMSGAALAASADSFSDVPKDHWSYEALDYLAKEGVIEGMGNSTFEGGRTMTRYEVASIVAKAMQKGGGNFGDKTVLEKLHAEYADEINVLQQQVAKNTKQIEQNTKDIDSLKNGIAGKMELSGFIRVQYDHDKYSNNVQNNSDLYKDNDRFYMSLNGSYKVNDNWKAKFQLEKNSFYNGGHDHENESGSWATDGKDKGRAKRWSGHDGDIQRIWVEGTDPKTGAWINIGRAWRGLGQQNVLFGTESDGFQLGVPIKGTSLTASGFWFASTGAGNHESWYGLGTWGNIGPRAGINVAYALNSKHKGDVYEKNTSHLESWGEETVDYDKAYVLSGWFDLSKKVRFLADYVQTNADYQDNSTFLRLNYGNTDLQKPGTWQAYARWYRYGTNGTIAGDDEWSSLFYNGSAGSKGWILGYKYVPWKNIEWETLYSKQEQISNSDNKRTLVRTQMDFHF
;
A
#
# COMPACT_ATOMS: atom_id res chain seq x y z
N MET A 1 8.75 -6.73 -28.87
CA MET A 1 9.21 -7.18 -27.54
C MET A 1 9.29 -8.70 -27.62
N GLU A 2 10.49 -9.22 -27.83
CA GLU A 2 10.73 -10.65 -28.03
C GLU A 2 10.68 -11.38 -26.67
N PHE A 3 9.81 -12.38 -26.56
CA PHE A 3 9.69 -13.21 -25.38
C PHE A 3 10.75 -14.32 -25.41
N ASN A 4 11.53 -14.39 -24.33
CA ASN A 4 12.64 -15.32 -24.12
C ASN A 4 12.13 -16.79 -24.12
N LYS A 5 12.55 -17.58 -25.12
CA LYS A 5 12.10 -18.95 -25.42
C LYS A 5 12.82 -20.06 -24.63
N LYS A 6 13.06 -19.88 -23.33
CA LYS A 6 13.67 -20.95 -22.49
C LYS A 6 12.95 -21.06 -21.16
N GLY A 7 11.81 -21.74 -21.16
CA GLY A 7 11.04 -22.00 -19.95
C GLY A 7 9.67 -22.61 -20.24
N PHE A 8 9.62 -23.69 -21.01
CA PHE A 8 8.38 -24.47 -21.17
C PHE A 8 8.73 -25.94 -21.37
N ALA A 9 8.70 -26.71 -20.29
CA ALA A 9 8.69 -28.16 -20.34
C ALA A 9 8.10 -28.72 -19.04
N VAL A 10 6.87 -29.23 -19.18
CA VAL A 10 6.26 -30.31 -18.38
C VAL A 10 5.89 -29.97 -16.92
N LEU A 11 4.70 -29.39 -16.77
CA LEU A 11 3.84 -29.60 -15.60
C LEU A 11 2.68 -30.50 -16.03
N LEU A 12 2.93 -31.80 -16.11
CA LEU A 12 1.88 -32.81 -15.95
C LEU A 12 1.52 -32.79 -14.46
N ALA A 13 0.39 -32.16 -14.15
CA ALA A 13 -0.16 -32.09 -12.81
C ALA A 13 -0.47 -33.51 -12.31
N LEU A 14 0.40 -34.05 -11.46
CA LEU A 14 0.05 -35.17 -10.59
C LEU A 14 -0.95 -34.66 -9.54
N SER A 15 -2.24 -34.77 -9.85
CA SER A 15 -3.31 -34.67 -8.87
C SER A 15 -3.33 -35.95 -8.02
N LEU A 16 -2.66 -35.93 -6.88
CA LEU A 16 -2.87 -36.91 -5.82
C LEU A 16 -4.13 -36.52 -5.03
N GLY A 17 -5.20 -37.29 -5.25
CA GLY A 17 -6.17 -37.68 -4.22
C GLY A 17 -6.99 -36.60 -3.52
N MET A 18 -8.11 -36.21 -4.13
CA MET A 18 -9.35 -35.92 -3.37
C MET A 18 -10.50 -36.65 -4.07
N SER A 19 -10.83 -37.84 -3.55
CA SER A 19 -12.02 -38.59 -3.95
C SER A 19 -13.26 -37.92 -3.36
N GLY A 20 -13.89 -37.05 -4.14
CA GLY A 20 -15.29 -36.69 -3.97
C GLY A 20 -16.15 -37.82 -4.53
N ALA A 21 -16.93 -38.47 -3.66
CA ALA A 21 -18.02 -39.32 -4.11
C ALA A 21 -19.07 -38.44 -4.80
N ALA A 22 -19.13 -38.48 -6.13
CA ALA A 22 -20.19 -37.86 -6.92
C ALA A 22 -20.78 -38.89 -7.90
N LEU A 23 -22.09 -39.04 -7.76
CA LEU A 23 -23.06 -39.86 -8.52
C LEU A 23 -22.62 -40.29 -9.92
N ALA A 24 -22.55 -41.60 -10.13
CA ALA A 24 -22.17 -42.25 -11.39
C ALA A 24 -23.30 -42.20 -12.42
N ALA A 25 -23.09 -41.41 -13.48
CA ALA A 25 -23.40 -41.84 -14.84
C ALA A 25 -22.09 -42.39 -15.44
N SER A 26 -22.11 -43.56 -16.07
CA SER A 26 -20.92 -44.14 -16.70
C SER A 26 -20.49 -43.28 -17.89
N ALA A 27 -19.60 -42.32 -17.67
CA ALA A 27 -18.95 -41.60 -18.77
C ALA A 27 -18.06 -42.58 -19.53
N ASP A 28 -18.08 -42.52 -20.87
CA ASP A 28 -17.17 -43.29 -21.72
C ASP A 28 -15.73 -42.86 -21.43
N SER A 29 -14.81 -43.82 -21.21
CA SER A 29 -13.46 -43.51 -20.72
C SER A 29 -12.61 -42.72 -21.72
N PHE A 30 -12.80 -42.94 -23.03
CA PHE A 30 -12.09 -42.23 -24.10
C PHE A 30 -13.03 -41.85 -25.25
N SER A 31 -12.97 -40.59 -25.67
CA SER A 31 -13.86 -40.01 -26.69
C SER A 31 -13.55 -40.44 -28.13
N ASP A 32 -12.33 -40.88 -28.40
CA ASP A 32 -11.82 -41.30 -29.71
C ASP A 32 -11.85 -42.82 -29.93
N VAL A 33 -12.44 -43.57 -28.99
CA VAL A 33 -12.62 -45.02 -29.09
C VAL A 33 -14.11 -45.34 -29.19
N PRO A 34 -14.65 -45.62 -30.40
CA PRO A 34 -16.04 -45.99 -30.58
C PRO A 34 -16.44 -47.26 -29.81
N LYS A 35 -17.70 -47.36 -29.38
CA LYS A 35 -18.22 -48.51 -28.58
C LYS A 35 -18.16 -49.84 -29.31
N ASP A 36 -18.21 -49.81 -30.62
CA ASP A 36 -18.11 -50.95 -31.52
C ASP A 36 -16.66 -51.27 -31.93
N HIS A 37 -15.67 -50.50 -31.45
CA HIS A 37 -14.26 -50.79 -31.68
C HIS A 37 -13.81 -51.99 -30.86
N TRP A 38 -13.03 -52.89 -31.47
CA TRP A 38 -12.59 -54.15 -30.84
C TRP A 38 -11.84 -53.98 -29.51
N SER A 39 -11.20 -52.84 -29.29
CA SER A 39 -10.44 -52.53 -28.08
C SER A 39 -11.25 -51.78 -27.02
N TYR A 40 -12.51 -51.40 -27.31
CA TYR A 40 -13.30 -50.52 -26.45
C TYR A 40 -13.43 -51.08 -25.03
N GLU A 41 -13.93 -52.31 -24.88
CA GLU A 41 -14.16 -52.93 -23.57
C GLU A 41 -12.86 -53.07 -22.76
N ALA A 42 -11.75 -53.42 -23.43
CA ALA A 42 -10.46 -53.57 -22.78
C ALA A 42 -9.91 -52.22 -22.29
N LEU A 43 -9.96 -51.18 -23.13
CA LEU A 43 -9.48 -49.84 -22.76
C LEU A 43 -10.35 -49.23 -21.66
N ASP A 44 -11.66 -49.39 -21.75
CA ASP A 44 -12.60 -48.92 -20.73
C ASP A 44 -12.37 -49.62 -19.38
N TYR A 45 -12.16 -50.94 -19.39
CA TYR A 45 -11.80 -51.70 -18.18
C TYR A 45 -10.47 -51.21 -17.57
N LEU A 46 -9.40 -51.13 -18.37
CA LEU A 46 -8.09 -50.69 -17.88
C LEU A 46 -8.11 -49.26 -17.36
N ALA A 47 -8.90 -48.37 -17.98
CA ALA A 47 -9.04 -46.98 -17.55
C ALA A 47 -9.81 -46.87 -16.22
N LYS A 48 -10.94 -47.58 -16.09
CA LYS A 48 -11.71 -47.65 -14.84
C LYS A 48 -10.90 -48.23 -13.68
N GLU A 49 -10.02 -49.18 -13.99
CA GLU A 49 -9.10 -49.74 -13.01
C GLU A 49 -7.90 -48.84 -12.70
N GLY A 50 -7.74 -47.71 -13.40
CA GLY A 50 -6.67 -46.73 -13.20
C GLY A 50 -5.31 -47.21 -13.70
N VAL A 51 -5.29 -48.22 -14.57
CA VAL A 51 -4.06 -48.79 -15.16
C VAL A 51 -3.60 -47.99 -16.38
N ILE A 52 -4.54 -47.35 -17.08
CA ILE A 52 -4.29 -46.39 -18.17
C ILE A 52 -5.07 -45.09 -17.93
N GLU A 53 -4.54 -43.94 -18.37
CA GLU A 53 -5.13 -42.61 -18.09
C GLU A 53 -5.38 -41.76 -19.35
N GLY A 54 -5.00 -42.25 -20.53
CA GLY A 54 -5.11 -41.51 -21.80
C GLY A 54 -4.17 -40.29 -21.89
N MET A 55 -4.50 -39.33 -22.75
CA MET A 55 -3.63 -38.18 -23.07
C MET A 55 -3.96 -36.90 -22.29
N GLY A 56 -4.93 -36.95 -21.36
CA GLY A 56 -5.34 -35.81 -20.51
C GLY A 56 -6.39 -34.88 -21.11
N ASN A 57 -6.74 -35.05 -22.39
CA ASN A 57 -7.82 -34.39 -23.13
C ASN A 57 -9.00 -35.35 -23.42
N SER A 58 -9.14 -36.42 -22.63
CA SER A 58 -10.15 -37.48 -22.81
C SER A 58 -10.02 -38.31 -24.09
N THR A 59 -8.81 -38.44 -24.66
CA THR A 59 -8.51 -39.35 -25.78
C THR A 59 -7.47 -40.42 -25.40
N PHE A 60 -7.48 -41.55 -26.10
CA PHE A 60 -6.49 -42.63 -25.97
C PHE A 60 -5.38 -42.56 -27.04
N GLU A 61 -5.72 -42.12 -28.26
CA GLU A 61 -4.82 -42.05 -29.44
C GLU A 61 -4.24 -43.41 -29.86
N GLY A 62 -5.10 -44.41 -30.10
CA GLY A 62 -4.67 -45.80 -30.36
C GLY A 62 -3.76 -46.02 -31.59
N GLY A 63 -3.64 -45.06 -32.51
CA GLY A 63 -2.71 -45.11 -33.64
C GLY A 63 -1.31 -44.59 -33.33
N ARG A 64 -1.08 -44.05 -32.13
CA ARG A 64 0.21 -43.47 -31.72
C ARG A 64 1.17 -44.56 -31.26
N THR A 65 2.46 -44.39 -31.60
CA THR A 65 3.51 -45.21 -31.02
C THR A 65 3.68 -44.91 -29.53
N MET A 66 3.69 -45.96 -28.70
CA MET A 66 3.97 -45.85 -27.26
C MET A 66 5.47 -45.99 -26.99
N THR A 67 5.96 -45.22 -26.03
CA THR A 67 7.30 -45.32 -25.49
C THR A 67 7.41 -46.51 -24.52
N ARG A 68 8.62 -47.04 -24.35
CA ARG A 68 8.88 -48.11 -23.38
C ARG A 68 8.53 -47.68 -21.94
N TYR A 69 8.70 -46.42 -21.59
CA TYR A 69 8.32 -45.86 -20.28
C TYR A 69 6.80 -45.79 -20.08
N GLU A 70 6.02 -45.49 -21.13
CA GLU A 70 4.56 -45.53 -21.07
C GLU A 70 4.09 -46.97 -20.80
N VAL A 71 4.64 -47.96 -21.52
CA VAL A 71 4.33 -49.38 -21.27
C VAL A 71 4.77 -49.81 -19.87
N ALA A 72 5.97 -49.45 -19.45
CA ALA A 72 6.49 -49.73 -18.11
C ALA A 72 5.58 -49.16 -17.00
N SER A 73 5.04 -47.95 -17.20
CA SER A 73 4.12 -47.33 -16.25
C SER A 73 2.80 -48.11 -16.12
N ILE A 74 2.27 -48.60 -17.25
CA ILE A 74 1.05 -49.42 -17.29
C ILE A 74 1.29 -50.77 -16.60
N VAL A 75 2.41 -51.42 -16.90
CA VAL A 75 2.82 -52.68 -16.26
C VAL A 75 2.97 -52.50 -14.75
N ALA A 76 3.63 -51.43 -14.30
CA ALA A 76 3.79 -51.11 -12.88
C ALA A 76 2.44 -50.87 -12.18
N LYS A 77 1.52 -50.11 -12.80
CA LYS A 77 0.17 -49.85 -12.26
C LYS A 77 -0.67 -51.14 -12.22
N ALA A 78 -0.63 -51.96 -13.26
CA ALA A 78 -1.31 -53.25 -13.33
C ALA A 78 -0.86 -54.19 -12.21
N MET A 79 0.45 -54.24 -11.94
CA MET A 79 0.99 -55.03 -10.84
C MET A 79 0.57 -54.51 -9.46
N GLN A 80 0.54 -53.19 -9.27
CA GLN A 80 0.12 -52.58 -8.01
C GLN A 80 -1.35 -52.85 -7.70
N LYS A 81 -2.22 -52.81 -8.71
CA LYS A 81 -3.66 -53.06 -8.59
C LYS A 81 -4.01 -54.51 -8.26
N GLY A 82 -3.13 -55.44 -8.61
CA GLY A 82 -3.50 -56.84 -8.67
C GLY A 82 -3.42 -57.63 -7.37
N GLY A 83 -2.42 -57.43 -6.50
CA GLY A 83 -2.13 -58.41 -5.44
C GLY A 83 -2.06 -59.89 -5.93
N GLY A 84 -1.94 -60.10 -7.26
CA GLY A 84 -2.06 -61.39 -7.95
C GLY A 84 -3.31 -61.66 -8.83
N ASN A 85 -4.39 -60.86 -8.80
CA ASN A 85 -5.67 -61.15 -9.49
C ASN A 85 -6.03 -60.23 -10.67
N PHE A 86 -5.17 -59.27 -11.03
CA PHE A 86 -5.38 -58.42 -12.20
C PHE A 86 -4.74 -59.07 -13.43
N GLY A 87 -5.53 -59.55 -14.38
CA GLY A 87 -5.04 -60.25 -15.58
C GLY A 87 -4.33 -61.58 -15.30
N ASP A 88 -3.65 -62.12 -16.32
CA ASP A 88 -2.82 -63.32 -16.17
C ASP A 88 -1.52 -62.96 -15.45
N LYS A 89 -1.35 -63.50 -14.25
CA LYS A 89 -0.18 -63.26 -13.39
C LYS A 89 1.14 -63.63 -14.08
N THR A 90 1.19 -64.72 -14.83
CA THR A 90 2.40 -65.16 -15.53
C THR A 90 2.77 -64.20 -16.67
N VAL A 91 1.76 -63.61 -17.33
CA VAL A 91 2.00 -62.58 -18.36
C VAL A 91 2.53 -61.30 -17.73
N LEU A 92 1.93 -60.85 -16.63
CA LEU A 92 2.39 -59.64 -15.92
C LEU A 92 3.81 -59.79 -15.35
N GLU A 93 4.16 -60.95 -14.80
CA GLU A 93 5.51 -61.23 -14.30
C GLU A 93 6.56 -61.16 -15.43
N LYS A 94 6.24 -61.68 -16.62
CA LYS A 94 7.13 -61.57 -17.79
C LYS A 94 7.26 -60.12 -18.28
N LEU A 95 6.16 -59.39 -18.35
CA LEU A 95 6.17 -57.98 -18.74
C LEU A 95 6.95 -57.13 -17.73
N HIS A 96 6.78 -57.38 -16.44
CA HIS A 96 7.57 -56.70 -15.42
C HIS A 96 9.06 -56.98 -15.54
N ALA A 97 9.45 -58.24 -15.83
CA ALA A 97 10.84 -58.58 -16.08
C ALA A 97 11.40 -57.87 -17.33
N GLU A 98 10.63 -57.79 -18.41
CA GLU A 98 11.02 -57.12 -19.67
C GLU A 98 11.21 -55.60 -19.53
N TYR A 99 10.41 -54.96 -18.67
CA TYR A 99 10.43 -53.51 -18.43
C TYR A 99 11.09 -53.12 -17.09
N ALA A 100 11.84 -54.04 -16.47
CA ALA A 100 12.38 -53.86 -15.13
C ALA A 100 13.26 -52.60 -15.02
N ASP A 101 14.09 -52.34 -16.04
CA ASP A 101 14.98 -51.18 -16.07
C ASP A 101 14.20 -49.86 -16.13
N GLU A 102 13.18 -49.77 -17.00
CA GLU A 102 12.33 -48.59 -17.09
C GLU A 102 11.52 -48.37 -15.81
N ILE A 103 10.99 -49.44 -15.22
CA ILE A 103 10.25 -49.39 -13.95
C ILE A 103 11.15 -48.87 -12.83
N ASN A 104 12.40 -49.36 -12.74
CA ASN A 104 13.37 -48.88 -11.75
C ASN A 104 13.66 -47.38 -11.89
N VAL A 105 13.84 -46.90 -13.13
CA VAL A 105 14.03 -45.46 -13.40
C VAL A 105 12.79 -44.65 -13.00
N LEU A 106 11.58 -45.11 -13.35
CA LEU A 106 10.33 -44.45 -12.95
C LEU A 106 10.18 -44.40 -11.43
N GLN A 107 10.45 -45.48 -10.72
CA GLN A 107 10.39 -45.54 -9.26
C GLN A 107 11.40 -44.58 -8.61
N GLN A 108 12.63 -44.52 -9.11
CA GLN A 108 13.63 -43.56 -8.63
C GLN A 108 13.20 -42.11 -8.87
N GLN A 109 12.62 -41.83 -10.04
CA GLN A 109 12.11 -40.50 -10.37
C GLN A 109 10.91 -40.12 -9.48
N VAL A 110 9.98 -41.04 -9.24
CA VAL A 110 8.86 -40.84 -8.31
C VAL A 110 9.39 -40.58 -6.90
N ALA A 111 10.34 -41.38 -6.40
CA ALA A 111 10.94 -41.16 -5.08
C ALA A 111 11.64 -39.80 -4.97
N LYS A 112 12.35 -39.37 -6.01
CA LYS A 112 12.97 -38.05 -6.09
C LYS A 112 11.92 -36.93 -6.07
N ASN A 113 10.87 -37.06 -6.87
CA ASN A 113 9.78 -36.09 -6.94
C ASN A 113 9.03 -35.98 -5.60
N THR A 114 8.72 -37.10 -4.96
CA THR A 114 8.07 -37.13 -3.64
C THR A 114 8.92 -36.39 -2.60
N LYS A 115 10.23 -36.67 -2.53
CA LYS A 115 11.14 -35.94 -1.63
C LYS A 115 11.17 -34.43 -1.93
N GLN A 116 11.18 -34.05 -3.21
CA GLN A 116 11.15 -32.64 -3.59
C GLN A 116 9.83 -31.96 -3.21
N ILE A 117 8.69 -32.65 -3.37
CA ILE A 117 7.37 -32.14 -2.97
C ILE A 117 7.31 -31.95 -1.46
N GLU A 118 7.78 -32.93 -0.68
CA GLU A 118 7.87 -32.81 0.78
C GLU A 118 8.74 -31.64 1.20
N GLN A 119 9.90 -31.45 0.55
CA GLN A 119 10.78 -30.33 0.83
C GLN A 119 10.13 -28.99 0.46
N ASN A 120 9.57 -28.87 -0.75
CA ASN A 120 8.87 -27.66 -1.18
C ASN A 120 7.71 -27.32 -0.24
N THR A 121 6.98 -28.33 0.26
CA THR A 121 5.88 -28.13 1.23
C THR A 121 6.43 -27.52 2.52
N LYS A 122 7.53 -28.06 3.06
CA LYS A 122 8.19 -27.51 4.25
C LYS A 122 8.71 -26.10 4.02
N ASP A 123 9.32 -25.84 2.86
CA ASP A 123 9.85 -24.51 2.51
C ASP A 123 8.72 -23.48 2.40
N ILE A 124 7.61 -23.84 1.75
CA ILE A 124 6.41 -22.99 1.65
C ILE A 124 5.83 -22.72 3.05
N ASP A 125 5.73 -23.73 3.91
CA ASP A 125 5.21 -23.55 5.27
C ASP A 125 6.14 -22.68 6.11
N SER A 126 7.46 -22.84 5.95
CA SER A 126 8.47 -21.98 6.58
C SER A 126 8.37 -20.54 6.11
N LEU A 127 8.22 -20.31 4.79
CA LEU A 127 8.04 -18.97 4.22
C LEU A 127 6.75 -18.33 4.71
N LYS A 128 5.61 -19.04 4.64
CA LYS A 128 4.29 -18.54 5.06
C LYS A 128 4.25 -18.19 6.54
N ASN A 129 4.84 -19.02 7.39
CA ASN A 129 4.78 -18.85 8.84
C ASN A 129 5.94 -18.02 9.39
N GLY A 130 7.02 -17.89 8.64
CA GLY A 130 8.16 -17.05 8.93
C GLY A 130 7.91 -15.57 8.63
N ILE A 131 8.92 -14.75 8.91
CA ILE A 131 8.84 -13.29 8.75
C ILE A 131 8.58 -12.91 7.28
N ALA A 132 9.18 -13.62 6.32
CA ALA A 132 9.04 -13.32 4.89
C ALA A 132 7.58 -13.40 4.38
N GLY A 133 6.77 -14.31 4.92
CA GLY A 133 5.35 -14.44 4.56
C GLY A 133 4.40 -13.58 5.39
N LYS A 134 4.88 -12.98 6.49
CA LYS A 134 4.08 -12.16 7.41
C LYS A 134 4.40 -10.67 7.36
N MET A 135 5.59 -10.28 6.91
CA MET A 135 6.01 -8.89 6.83
C MET A 135 5.81 -8.35 5.41
N GLU A 136 5.04 -7.29 5.30
CA GLU A 136 4.93 -6.45 4.11
C GLU A 136 5.77 -5.18 4.35
N LEU A 137 6.70 -4.89 3.45
CA LEU A 137 7.43 -3.62 3.41
C LEU A 137 6.99 -2.85 2.17
N SER A 138 6.74 -1.57 2.33
CA SER A 138 6.37 -0.68 1.24
C SER A 138 6.83 0.74 1.53
N GLY A 139 6.95 1.57 0.50
CA GLY A 139 7.37 2.94 0.71
C GLY A 139 7.76 3.66 -0.56
N PHE A 140 8.45 4.77 -0.37
CA PHE A 140 9.10 5.48 -1.47
C PHE A 140 10.31 6.28 -1.00
N ILE A 141 11.21 6.52 -1.94
CA ILE A 141 12.28 7.51 -1.81
C ILE A 141 11.97 8.65 -2.78
N ARG A 142 12.15 9.90 -2.36
CA ARG A 142 11.94 11.10 -3.13
C ARG A 142 13.23 11.89 -3.27
N VAL A 143 13.47 12.37 -4.48
CA VAL A 143 14.43 13.44 -4.77
C VAL A 143 13.63 14.67 -5.17
N GLN A 144 13.80 15.77 -4.46
CA GLN A 144 13.02 17.00 -4.66
C GLN A 144 13.94 18.21 -4.86
N TYR A 145 13.55 19.08 -5.78
CA TYR A 145 14.13 20.39 -5.99
C TYR A 145 13.03 21.47 -6.01
N ASP A 146 13.28 22.56 -5.30
CA ASP A 146 12.38 23.70 -5.14
C ASP A 146 13.08 25.01 -5.55
N HIS A 147 12.45 25.74 -6.45
CA HIS A 147 12.72 27.16 -6.65
C HIS A 147 11.63 27.97 -5.93
N ASP A 148 11.99 28.55 -4.79
CA ASP A 148 11.05 29.22 -3.89
C ASP A 148 11.38 30.70 -3.72
N LYS A 149 10.40 31.58 -3.97
CA LYS A 149 10.58 33.03 -3.94
C LYS A 149 9.51 33.70 -3.09
N TYR A 150 9.95 34.58 -2.18
CA TYR A 150 9.11 35.39 -1.32
C TYR A 150 9.23 36.90 -1.62
N SER A 151 8.23 37.70 -1.25
CA SER A 151 8.29 39.18 -1.29
C SER A 151 8.57 39.80 0.10
N ASN A 152 9.40 40.86 0.14
CA ASN A 152 9.83 41.64 1.32
C ASN A 152 10.56 40.83 2.42
N ASN A 153 10.96 41.51 3.51
CA ASN A 153 11.76 41.03 4.68
C ASN A 153 11.17 39.83 5.47
N VAL A 154 10.42 38.93 4.82
CA VAL A 154 9.98 37.66 5.42
C VAL A 154 11.17 36.73 5.70
N GLN A 155 12.36 36.99 5.14
CA GLN A 155 13.61 36.32 5.54
C GLN A 155 14.83 37.07 4.97
N ASN A 156 15.45 37.93 5.77
CA ASN A 156 16.64 38.67 5.36
C ASN A 156 17.96 37.99 5.74
N ASN A 157 17.99 36.68 6.06
CA ASN A 157 19.26 36.02 6.41
C ASN A 157 19.36 34.48 6.48
N SER A 158 18.49 33.70 5.85
CA SER A 158 18.76 32.26 5.69
C SER A 158 18.99 31.92 4.23
N ASP A 159 19.96 31.06 3.98
CA ASP A 159 20.33 30.48 2.67
C ASP A 159 19.24 29.52 2.13
N LEU A 160 17.97 29.92 2.24
CA LEU A 160 16.72 29.20 1.98
C LEU A 160 16.53 28.69 0.55
N TYR A 161 17.43 29.04 -0.37
CA TYR A 161 17.48 28.38 -1.67
C TYR A 161 17.79 26.87 -1.55
N LYS A 162 18.10 26.35 -0.34
CA LYS A 162 18.49 24.95 -0.09
C LYS A 162 17.63 24.21 0.95
N ASP A 163 16.84 24.90 1.77
CA ASP A 163 16.09 24.29 2.88
C ASP A 163 14.84 23.52 2.43
N ASN A 164 14.41 23.65 1.17
CA ASN A 164 13.29 22.89 0.63
C ASN A 164 13.72 21.80 -0.36
N ASP A 165 15.00 21.79 -0.75
CA ASP A 165 15.57 20.71 -1.53
C ASP A 165 15.86 19.54 -0.60
N ARG A 166 15.28 18.38 -0.86
CA ARG A 166 15.36 17.25 0.06
C ARG A 166 15.47 15.90 -0.62
N PHE A 167 16.20 15.01 0.04
CA PHE A 167 16.04 13.57 -0.06
C PHE A 167 15.08 13.15 1.05
N TYR A 168 13.94 12.59 0.64
CA TYR A 168 12.95 12.10 1.57
C TYR A 168 12.77 10.59 1.40
N MET A 169 12.55 9.87 2.49
CA MET A 169 12.21 8.46 2.48
C MET A 169 11.02 8.25 3.41
N SER A 170 10.07 7.43 2.98
CA SER A 170 9.04 6.83 3.84
C SER A 170 9.09 5.32 3.68
N LEU A 171 9.32 4.61 4.78
CA LEU A 171 9.34 3.17 4.87
C LEU A 171 8.23 2.72 5.82
N ASN A 172 7.33 1.89 5.31
CA ASN A 172 6.19 1.34 6.03
C ASN A 172 6.38 -0.15 6.19
N GLY A 173 6.22 -0.64 7.42
CA GLY A 173 6.17 -2.05 7.73
C GLY A 173 4.80 -2.48 8.25
N SER A 174 4.35 -3.63 7.80
CA SER A 174 3.06 -4.23 8.15
C SER A 174 3.24 -5.73 8.41
N TYR A 175 3.21 -6.10 9.68
CA TYR A 175 3.38 -7.48 10.12
C TYR A 175 2.03 -8.12 10.43
N LYS A 176 1.69 -9.20 9.71
CA LYS A 176 0.50 -10.02 9.96
C LYS A 176 0.69 -10.84 11.24
N VAL A 177 0.06 -10.39 12.32
CA VAL A 177 0.03 -11.12 13.60
C VAL A 177 -0.86 -12.35 13.48
N ASN A 178 -2.05 -12.18 12.92
CA ASN A 178 -3.00 -13.24 12.55
C ASN A 178 -3.96 -12.73 11.45
N ASP A 179 -5.03 -13.47 11.15
CA ASP A 179 -5.99 -13.09 10.11
C ASP A 179 -6.78 -11.80 10.39
N ASN A 180 -6.81 -11.36 11.65
CA ASN A 180 -7.56 -10.19 12.10
C ASN A 180 -6.67 -9.00 12.45
N TRP A 181 -5.40 -9.23 12.79
CA TRP A 181 -4.53 -8.23 13.39
C TRP A 181 -3.22 -8.03 12.63
N LYS A 182 -2.87 -6.77 12.44
CA LYS A 182 -1.58 -6.32 11.92
C LYS A 182 -0.89 -5.39 12.92
N ALA A 183 0.42 -5.59 13.11
CA ALA A 183 1.29 -4.65 13.81
C ALA A 183 2.07 -3.85 12.77
N LYS A 184 2.13 -2.52 12.93
CA LYS A 184 2.61 -1.62 11.88
C LYS A 184 3.58 -0.60 12.43
N PHE A 185 4.50 -0.18 11.57
CA PHE A 185 5.42 0.89 11.86
C PHE A 185 5.67 1.75 10.61
N GLN A 186 6.07 2.98 10.82
CA GLN A 186 6.54 3.87 9.77
C GLN A 186 7.80 4.59 10.23
N LEU A 187 8.77 4.63 9.33
CA LEU A 187 10.00 5.40 9.44
C LEU A 187 10.04 6.38 8.27
N GLU A 188 10.32 7.64 8.58
CA GLU A 188 10.49 8.70 7.61
C GLU A 188 11.87 9.33 7.84
N LYS A 189 12.61 9.58 6.76
CA LYS A 189 13.83 10.38 6.81
C LYS A 189 13.66 11.56 5.90
N ASN A 190 13.87 12.75 6.43
CA ASN A 190 13.89 13.98 5.65
C ASN A 190 15.28 14.62 5.76
N SER A 191 16.01 14.66 4.65
CA SER A 191 17.39 15.15 4.59
C SER A 191 17.52 16.25 3.56
N PHE A 192 17.83 17.47 4.00
CA PHE A 192 17.96 18.64 3.13
C PHE A 192 19.31 18.72 2.41
N TYR A 193 19.35 19.37 1.25
CA TYR A 193 20.59 19.53 0.48
C TYR A 193 21.57 20.44 1.21
N ASN A 194 22.75 19.93 1.57
CA ASN A 194 23.82 20.70 2.23
C ASN A 194 23.43 21.37 3.56
N GLY A 195 22.27 21.02 4.13
CA GLY A 195 21.89 21.32 5.50
C GLY A 195 22.62 20.37 6.44
N GLY A 196 23.84 20.71 6.87
CA GLY A 196 24.51 19.90 7.88
C GLY A 196 23.64 19.72 9.15
N HIS A 197 23.82 18.59 9.82
CA HIS A 197 23.03 18.15 10.98
C HIS A 197 23.05 19.18 12.11
N ASP A 198 21.87 19.50 12.66
CA ASP A 198 21.72 20.32 13.87
C ASP A 198 21.56 19.42 15.11
N HIS A 199 22.49 19.60 16.06
CA HIS A 199 22.56 18.86 17.33
C HIS A 199 21.81 19.64 18.42
N GLU A 200 20.51 19.40 18.63
CA GLU A 200 19.84 19.97 19.81
C GLU A 200 19.85 19.04 21.03
N ASN A 201 19.94 17.70 20.87
CA ASN A 201 19.70 16.80 22.02
C ASN A 201 20.69 15.64 22.27
N GLU A 202 21.73 15.43 21.46
CA GLU A 202 22.64 14.27 21.65
C GLU A 202 23.99 14.56 22.31
N SER A 203 24.40 15.82 22.41
CA SER A 203 25.56 16.16 23.25
C SER A 203 25.26 17.43 24.01
N GLY A 204 25.17 17.34 25.34
CA GLY A 204 25.13 18.50 26.23
C GLY A 204 26.44 19.32 26.20
N SER A 205 26.91 19.71 25.02
CA SER A 205 28.13 20.47 24.83
C SER A 205 27.82 21.71 23.99
N TRP A 206 27.51 22.79 24.69
CA TRP A 206 27.63 24.13 24.15
C TRP A 206 29.10 24.34 23.75
N ALA A 207 29.35 24.77 22.51
CA ALA A 207 30.68 25.21 22.12
C ALA A 207 31.08 26.39 23.03
N THR A 208 32.00 26.12 23.96
CA THR A 208 32.57 27.08 24.90
C THR A 208 33.79 27.79 24.30
N ASP A 209 33.74 28.16 23.02
CA ASP A 209 34.67 29.11 22.44
C ASP A 209 33.90 30.31 21.90
N GLY A 210 33.83 31.36 22.72
CA GLY A 210 33.03 32.57 22.52
C GLY A 210 33.44 33.46 21.33
N LYS A 211 33.60 32.91 20.14
CA LYS A 211 33.87 33.66 18.90
C LYS A 211 33.03 33.26 17.69
N ASP A 212 32.31 32.14 17.70
CA ASP A 212 31.30 31.85 16.68
C ASP A 212 30.06 31.24 17.34
N LYS A 213 28.96 32.00 17.39
CA LYS A 213 27.63 31.50 17.81
C LYS A 213 26.96 30.65 16.71
N GLY A 214 27.76 29.99 15.88
CA GLY A 214 27.32 29.16 14.77
C GLY A 214 27.25 27.70 15.21
N ARG A 215 26.09 27.07 14.99
CA ARG A 215 25.86 25.65 15.28
C ARG A 215 26.96 24.81 14.62
N ALA A 216 27.74 24.09 15.43
CA ALA A 216 28.82 23.26 14.91
C ALA A 216 28.22 22.04 14.19
N LYS A 217 28.08 22.12 12.87
CA LYS A 217 27.69 21.00 12.00
C LYS A 217 28.79 19.93 12.05
N ARG A 218 28.63 18.91 12.89
CA ARG A 218 29.51 17.72 12.94
C ARG A 218 28.73 16.49 12.47
N TRP A 219 29.44 15.58 11.81
CA TRP A 219 28.93 14.28 11.37
C TRP A 219 28.45 13.47 12.58
N SER A 220 27.14 13.23 12.72
CA SER A 220 26.60 12.10 13.48
C SER A 220 25.94 11.13 12.50
N GLY A 221 26.28 9.85 12.62
CA GLY A 221 25.37 8.81 12.16
C GLY A 221 24.20 8.74 13.16
N HIS A 222 23.06 8.23 12.72
CA HIS A 222 21.91 7.83 13.55
C HIS A 222 20.80 8.87 13.81
N ASP A 223 20.05 9.29 12.78
CA ASP A 223 18.67 9.82 13.00
C ASP A 223 17.67 9.10 12.08
N GLY A 224 17.56 7.78 12.27
CA GLY A 224 16.55 6.93 11.64
C GLY A 224 15.58 6.43 12.69
N ASP A 225 14.71 7.31 13.19
CA ASP A 225 13.71 6.96 14.18
C ASP A 225 12.46 6.36 13.53
N ILE A 226 11.92 5.31 14.16
CA ILE A 226 10.57 4.84 13.83
C ILE A 226 9.59 5.81 14.48
N GLN A 227 9.09 6.79 13.72
CA GLN A 227 8.20 7.82 14.28
C GLN A 227 6.85 7.27 14.71
N ARG A 228 6.35 6.25 14.02
CA ARG A 228 4.98 5.76 14.20
C ARG A 228 4.95 4.26 14.41
N ILE A 229 4.20 3.85 15.42
CA ILE A 229 3.94 2.46 15.77
C ILE A 229 2.47 2.32 16.16
N TRP A 230 1.78 1.38 15.52
CA TRP A 230 0.36 1.17 15.77
C TRP A 230 -0.05 -0.26 15.43
N VAL A 231 -1.27 -0.61 15.83
CA VAL A 231 -1.91 -1.88 15.48
C VAL A 231 -3.22 -1.62 14.76
N GLU A 232 -3.55 -2.51 13.82
CA GLU A 232 -4.81 -2.52 13.10
C GLU A 232 -5.51 -3.86 13.32
N GLY A 233 -6.77 -3.78 13.74
CA GLY A 233 -7.68 -4.91 13.86
C GLY A 233 -8.78 -4.80 12.81
N THR A 234 -9.15 -5.91 12.18
CA THR A 234 -10.28 -5.99 11.24
C THR A 234 -11.10 -7.24 11.52
N ASP A 235 -12.42 -7.10 11.55
CA ASP A 235 -13.34 -8.22 11.55
C ASP A 235 -13.69 -8.58 10.09
N PRO A 236 -13.22 -9.74 9.57
CA PRO A 236 -13.46 -10.13 8.19
C PRO A 236 -14.94 -10.41 7.89
N LYS A 237 -15.78 -10.64 8.91
CA LYS A 237 -17.22 -10.90 8.71
C LYS A 237 -18.02 -9.64 8.48
N THR A 238 -17.69 -8.57 9.21
CA THR A 238 -18.45 -7.32 9.18
C THR A 238 -17.75 -6.21 8.39
N GLY A 239 -16.43 -6.35 8.18
CA GLY A 239 -15.58 -5.29 7.62
C GLY A 239 -15.32 -4.15 8.62
N ALA A 240 -15.75 -4.29 9.87
CA ALA A 240 -15.44 -3.32 10.93
C ALA A 240 -13.94 -3.37 11.24
N TRP A 241 -13.36 -2.22 11.54
CA TRP A 241 -11.93 -2.10 11.80
C TRP A 241 -11.63 -1.11 12.92
N ILE A 242 -10.45 -1.26 13.51
CA ILE A 242 -9.90 -0.36 14.52
C ILE A 242 -8.40 -0.17 14.28
N ASN A 243 -7.93 1.06 14.50
CA ASN A 243 -6.53 1.46 14.46
C ASN A 243 -6.18 2.10 15.81
N ILE A 244 -5.11 1.63 16.48
CA ILE A 244 -4.71 2.08 17.82
C ILE A 244 -3.21 2.31 17.88
N GLY A 245 -2.79 3.44 18.43
CA GLY A 245 -1.38 3.80 18.64
C GLY A 245 -1.02 5.13 17.99
N ARG A 246 0.28 5.30 17.72
CA ARG A 246 0.81 6.46 17.02
C ARG A 246 0.78 6.21 15.52
N ALA A 247 -0.05 6.97 14.81
CA ALA A 247 -0.20 6.84 13.36
C ALA A 247 -0.49 8.21 12.74
N TRP A 248 -0.20 8.34 11.44
CA TRP A 248 -0.69 9.48 10.68
C TRP A 248 -2.18 9.29 10.41
N ARG A 249 -3.00 10.29 10.73
CA ARG A 249 -4.46 10.22 10.60
C ARG A 249 -5.01 11.50 9.98
N GLY A 250 -6.15 11.36 9.30
CA GLY A 250 -6.71 12.40 8.47
C GLY A 250 -8.23 12.53 8.56
N LEU A 251 -8.73 13.77 8.53
CA LEU A 251 -10.14 14.14 8.40
C LEU A 251 -10.31 15.10 7.22
N GLY A 252 -11.13 14.70 6.24
CA GLY A 252 -11.24 15.34 4.92
C GLY A 252 -10.63 14.50 3.81
N GLN A 253 -10.88 14.83 2.54
CA GLN A 253 -10.26 14.13 1.40
C GLN A 253 -8.80 14.55 1.20
N GLN A 254 -8.46 15.78 1.57
CA GLN A 254 -7.08 16.31 1.59
C GLN A 254 -6.63 16.60 3.02
N ASN A 255 -7.32 16.04 4.01
CA ASN A 255 -6.93 16.11 5.41
C ASN A 255 -6.82 17.55 5.92
N VAL A 256 -7.66 18.46 5.38
CA VAL A 256 -7.60 19.90 5.65
C VAL A 256 -7.97 20.21 7.11
N LEU A 257 -8.90 19.45 7.70
CA LEU A 257 -9.30 19.66 9.10
C LEU A 257 -8.24 19.11 10.05
N PHE A 258 -7.83 17.87 9.83
CA PHE A 258 -6.81 17.16 10.61
C PHE A 258 -6.03 16.25 9.65
N GLY A 259 -4.72 16.21 9.76
CA GLY A 259 -3.82 15.54 8.81
C GLY A 259 -2.40 15.53 9.34
N THR A 260 -2.20 14.80 10.44
CA THR A 260 -0.90 14.78 11.12
C THR A 260 -0.71 13.48 11.88
N GLU A 261 0.50 13.29 12.40
CA GLU A 261 0.78 12.25 13.37
C GLU A 261 -0.02 12.47 14.65
N SER A 262 -0.68 11.42 15.10
CA SER A 262 -1.47 11.46 16.32
C SER A 262 -1.33 10.18 17.13
N ASP A 263 -1.31 10.34 18.44
CA ASP A 263 -1.59 9.25 19.38
C ASP A 263 -3.11 9.09 19.51
N GLY A 264 -3.58 7.85 19.60
CA GLY A 264 -5.00 7.59 19.85
C GLY A 264 -5.56 6.42 19.08
N PHE A 265 -6.84 6.52 18.75
CA PHE A 265 -7.54 5.47 18.01
C PHE A 265 -8.57 6.01 17.02
N GLN A 266 -8.84 5.22 16.00
CA GLN A 266 -9.96 5.38 15.09
C GLN A 266 -10.62 4.02 14.89
N LEU A 267 -11.94 3.99 14.83
CA LEU A 267 -12.70 2.82 14.45
C LEU A 267 -13.63 3.14 13.29
N GLY A 268 -13.90 2.14 12.45
CA GLY A 268 -14.81 2.23 11.32
C GLY A 268 -15.74 1.03 11.27
N VAL A 269 -17.02 1.30 11.01
CA VAL A 269 -18.07 0.27 10.85
C VAL A 269 -18.80 0.52 9.52
N PRO A 270 -18.75 -0.43 8.56
CA PRO A 270 -19.52 -0.33 7.34
C PRO A 270 -21.03 -0.21 7.61
N ILE A 271 -21.68 0.75 6.96
CA ILE A 271 -23.12 0.99 7.09
C ILE A 271 -23.85 0.05 6.13
N LYS A 272 -24.59 -0.91 6.68
CA LYS A 272 -25.33 -1.92 5.90
C LYS A 272 -26.23 -1.27 4.84
N GLY A 273 -26.19 -1.82 3.62
CA GLY A 273 -27.00 -1.34 2.49
C GLY A 273 -26.42 -0.10 1.78
N THR A 274 -25.23 0.37 2.18
CA THR A 274 -24.56 1.51 1.55
C THR A 274 -23.09 1.18 1.29
N SER A 275 -22.38 2.06 0.56
CA SER A 275 -20.90 2.02 0.45
C SER A 275 -20.22 3.00 1.41
N LEU A 276 -20.91 3.37 2.49
CA LEU A 276 -20.41 4.29 3.51
C LEU A 276 -19.88 3.53 4.73
N THR A 277 -18.92 4.13 5.41
CA THR A 277 -18.41 3.70 6.71
C THR A 277 -18.74 4.79 7.73
N ALA A 278 -19.30 4.41 8.88
CA ALA A 278 -19.42 5.27 10.04
C ALA A 278 -18.15 5.12 10.89
N SER A 279 -17.69 6.20 11.52
CA SER A 279 -16.44 6.18 12.28
C SER A 279 -16.53 7.03 13.53
N GLY A 280 -15.82 6.57 14.56
CA GLY A 280 -15.51 7.34 15.74
C GLY A 280 -14.00 7.42 15.92
N PHE A 281 -13.53 8.51 16.50
CA PHE A 281 -12.11 8.76 16.69
C PHE A 281 -11.80 9.56 17.96
N TRP A 282 -10.57 9.40 18.43
CA TRP A 282 -9.91 10.25 19.41
C TRP A 282 -8.43 10.38 19.00
N PHE A 283 -7.98 11.60 18.74
CA PHE A 283 -6.67 11.96 18.21
C PHE A 283 -6.01 13.01 19.10
N ALA A 284 -4.82 12.74 19.61
CA ALA A 284 -3.93 13.73 20.20
C ALA A 284 -2.75 13.96 19.25
N SER A 285 -2.61 15.17 18.73
CA SER A 285 -1.49 15.53 17.85
C SER A 285 -0.17 15.42 18.61
N THR A 286 0.89 14.91 17.98
CA THR A 286 2.20 14.70 18.63
C THR A 286 3.15 15.89 18.48
N GLY A 287 2.70 16.98 17.83
CA GLY A 287 3.47 18.22 17.72
C GLY A 287 3.86 18.81 19.08
N ALA A 288 5.02 19.47 19.15
CA ALA A 288 5.52 20.05 20.39
C ALA A 288 4.52 21.07 20.96
N GLY A 289 4.25 20.99 22.27
CA GLY A 289 3.34 21.89 22.99
C GLY A 289 1.84 21.57 22.86
N ASN A 290 1.45 20.55 22.07
CA ASN A 290 0.07 20.08 22.01
C ASN A 290 -0.24 19.19 23.22
N HIS A 291 -1.29 19.53 23.97
CA HIS A 291 -1.80 18.75 25.10
C HIS A 291 -3.28 18.38 24.94
N GLU A 292 -3.97 18.99 23.98
CA GLU A 292 -5.36 18.74 23.63
C GLU A 292 -5.51 17.54 22.70
N SER A 293 -6.72 16.99 22.75
CA SER A 293 -7.15 15.89 21.92
C SER A 293 -8.47 16.21 21.26
N TRP A 294 -8.62 15.74 20.03
CA TRP A 294 -9.80 15.91 19.20
C TRP A 294 -10.51 14.59 19.05
N TYR A 295 -11.81 14.59 19.30
CA TYR A 295 -12.62 13.39 19.22
C TYR A 295 -13.96 13.68 18.58
N GLY A 296 -14.56 12.67 17.98
CA GLY A 296 -15.78 12.90 17.25
C GLY A 296 -16.23 11.73 16.42
N LEU A 297 -17.12 12.06 15.49
CA LEU A 297 -17.74 11.12 14.58
C LEU A 297 -17.57 11.58 13.14
N GLY A 298 -17.50 10.62 12.23
CA GLY A 298 -17.46 10.90 10.81
C GLY A 298 -18.06 9.79 9.98
N THR A 299 -18.23 10.08 8.70
CA THR A 299 -18.59 9.09 7.71
C THR A 299 -17.92 9.40 6.38
N TRP A 300 -17.49 8.37 5.67
CA TRP A 300 -16.96 8.50 4.33
C TRP A 300 -17.35 7.32 3.47
N GLY A 301 -17.17 7.48 2.17
CA GLY A 301 -17.34 6.42 1.19
C GLY A 301 -18.00 6.92 -0.08
N ASN A 302 -18.32 5.99 -0.96
CA ASN A 302 -18.96 6.31 -2.23
C ASN A 302 -20.47 6.47 -2.01
N ILE A 303 -21.03 7.56 -2.55
CA ILE A 303 -22.48 7.79 -2.59
C ILE A 303 -23.08 7.46 -3.97
N GLY A 304 -22.22 7.02 -4.90
CA GLY A 304 -22.59 6.57 -6.23
C GLY A 304 -21.35 6.19 -7.03
N PRO A 305 -21.50 5.76 -8.29
CA PRO A 305 -20.38 5.32 -9.12
C PRO A 305 -19.40 6.43 -9.52
N ARG A 306 -19.77 7.70 -9.27
CA ARG A 306 -19.03 8.88 -9.74
C ARG A 306 -18.83 9.92 -8.63
N ALA A 307 -19.16 9.58 -7.39
CA ALA A 307 -19.11 10.54 -6.29
C ALA A 307 -18.81 9.85 -4.96
N GLY A 308 -18.01 10.52 -4.14
CA GLY A 308 -17.74 10.10 -2.78
C GLY A 308 -17.69 11.28 -1.83
N ILE A 309 -17.90 11.01 -0.55
CA ILE A 309 -17.91 12.00 0.53
C ILE A 309 -16.97 11.58 1.65
N ASN A 310 -16.52 12.55 2.43
CA ASN A 310 -15.94 12.37 3.76
C ASN A 310 -16.39 13.56 4.62
N VAL A 311 -17.11 13.26 5.70
CA VAL A 311 -17.69 14.24 6.61
C VAL A 311 -17.25 13.87 8.02
N ALA A 312 -16.81 14.84 8.80
CA ALA A 312 -16.54 14.62 10.21
C ALA A 312 -16.91 15.85 11.04
N TYR A 313 -17.27 15.59 12.29
CA TYR A 313 -17.48 16.60 13.32
C TYR A 313 -16.58 16.25 14.50
N ALA A 314 -15.77 17.21 14.94
CA ALA A 314 -14.75 17.04 15.97
C ALA A 314 -14.96 18.04 17.11
N LEU A 315 -14.70 17.56 18.32
CA LEU A 315 -14.72 18.29 19.58
C LEU A 315 -13.32 18.27 20.20
N ASN A 316 -12.91 19.38 20.81
CA ASN A 316 -11.65 19.48 21.55
C ASN A 316 -11.85 19.13 23.04
N SER A 317 -10.86 18.50 23.66
CA SER A 317 -10.85 18.21 25.10
C SER A 317 -10.71 19.42 26.03
N LYS A 318 -10.39 20.61 25.49
CA LYS A 318 -10.21 21.96 26.09
C LYS A 318 -9.40 22.04 27.40
N HIS A 319 -8.77 23.20 27.62
CA HIS A 319 -8.17 23.59 28.91
C HIS A 319 -7.09 22.63 29.43
N LYS A 320 -6.35 21.97 28.53
CA LYS A 320 -5.19 21.15 28.89
C LYS A 320 -3.86 21.91 28.87
N GLY A 321 -3.91 23.22 28.61
CA GLY A 321 -2.75 24.12 28.67
C GLY A 321 -1.93 24.14 27.38
N ASP A 322 -2.57 23.94 26.23
CA ASP A 322 -1.89 23.89 24.93
C ASP A 322 -1.12 25.16 24.62
N VAL A 323 0.13 24.97 24.22
CA VAL A 323 1.00 26.00 23.66
C VAL A 323 1.29 25.57 22.24
N TYR A 324 0.53 26.12 21.28
CA TYR A 324 0.85 25.89 19.87
C TYR A 324 2.22 26.52 19.58
N GLU A 325 3.15 25.69 19.13
CA GLU A 325 4.56 26.05 18.98
C GLU A 325 4.72 27.30 18.11
N LYS A 326 5.15 28.41 18.72
CA LYS A 326 5.49 29.66 18.03
C LYS A 326 6.98 29.70 17.73
N ASN A 327 7.51 28.67 17.06
CA ASN A 327 8.95 28.55 16.85
C ASN A 327 9.32 28.47 15.36
N THR A 328 9.08 29.57 14.65
CA THR A 328 10.04 29.98 13.61
C THR A 328 10.85 31.11 14.19
N SER A 329 12.14 30.89 14.44
CA SER A 329 13.11 31.85 14.99
C SER A 329 13.41 33.06 14.08
N HIS A 330 12.46 33.44 13.22
CA HIS A 330 12.62 34.43 12.16
C HIS A 330 11.50 35.48 12.09
N LEU A 331 10.51 35.45 12.99
CA LEU A 331 9.47 36.48 13.09
C LEU A 331 9.29 36.83 14.58
N GLU A 332 9.26 38.13 14.90
CA GLU A 332 9.10 38.61 16.27
C GLU A 332 7.93 37.91 16.97
N SER A 333 8.20 37.37 18.16
CA SER A 333 7.26 36.63 18.99
C SER A 333 6.07 37.51 19.38
N TRP A 334 4.89 37.20 18.85
CA TRP A 334 3.64 37.89 19.18
C TRP A 334 2.86 37.16 20.30
N GLY A 335 3.43 36.83 21.45
CA GLY A 335 2.67 36.37 22.63
C GLY A 335 2.03 34.96 22.58
N GLU A 336 1.80 34.41 23.77
CA GLU A 336 1.06 33.17 24.03
C GLU A 336 -0.44 33.43 23.79
N GLU A 337 -1.03 32.82 22.76
CA GLU A 337 -2.48 32.84 22.57
C GLU A 337 -3.01 31.40 22.56
N THR A 338 -3.90 31.10 23.50
CA THR A 338 -4.71 29.88 23.46
C THR A 338 -5.67 30.00 22.29
N VAL A 339 -5.66 28.99 21.42
CA VAL A 339 -6.60 28.90 20.31
C VAL A 339 -8.01 28.64 20.86
N ASP A 340 -8.89 29.65 20.84
CA ASP A 340 -10.22 29.57 21.47
C ASP A 340 -11.30 29.03 20.50
N TYR A 341 -11.10 27.82 19.96
CA TYR A 341 -12.15 27.05 19.30
C TYR A 341 -12.12 25.58 19.73
N ASP A 342 -13.31 24.99 19.91
CA ASP A 342 -13.48 23.62 20.42
C ASP A 342 -14.36 22.73 19.55
N LYS A 343 -14.89 23.28 18.48
CA LYS A 343 -15.77 22.58 17.56
C LYS A 343 -15.27 22.82 16.16
N ALA A 344 -15.21 21.74 15.39
CA ALA A 344 -14.88 21.83 13.99
C ALA A 344 -15.64 20.78 13.18
N TYR A 345 -15.90 21.09 11.92
CA TYR A 345 -16.43 20.12 10.98
C TYR A 345 -15.74 20.22 9.63
N VAL A 346 -15.71 19.10 8.93
CA VAL A 346 -15.29 18.99 7.54
C VAL A 346 -16.41 18.39 6.73
N LEU A 347 -16.68 19.02 5.58
CA LEU A 347 -17.45 18.46 4.49
C LEU A 347 -16.52 18.38 3.29
N SER A 348 -16.21 17.16 2.87
CA SER A 348 -15.36 16.93 1.72
C SER A 348 -15.93 15.89 0.79
N GLY A 349 -15.49 15.91 -0.45
CA GLY A 349 -15.93 14.94 -1.43
C GLY A 349 -15.24 15.10 -2.77
N TRP A 350 -15.56 14.17 -3.65
CA TRP A 350 -15.11 14.20 -5.03
C TRP A 350 -16.24 13.81 -5.97
N PHE A 351 -16.14 14.28 -7.21
CA PHE A 351 -17.08 13.98 -8.27
C PHE A 351 -16.34 13.78 -9.60
N ASP A 352 -16.64 12.69 -10.29
CA ASP A 352 -16.11 12.39 -11.62
C ASP A 352 -17.02 13.00 -12.71
N LEU A 353 -16.63 14.15 -13.26
CA LEU A 353 -17.32 14.79 -14.38
C LEU A 353 -17.18 13.96 -15.67
N SER A 354 -16.09 13.21 -15.82
CA SER A 354 -15.90 12.22 -16.88
C SER A 354 -14.92 11.12 -16.44
N LYS A 355 -14.65 10.12 -17.28
CA LYS A 355 -13.63 9.09 -17.01
C LYS A 355 -12.21 9.66 -16.79
N LYS A 356 -11.96 10.90 -17.24
CA LYS A 356 -10.66 11.58 -17.11
C LYS A 356 -10.69 12.81 -16.22
N VAL A 357 -11.86 13.25 -15.77
CA VAL A 357 -12.00 14.53 -15.05
C VAL A 357 -12.61 14.26 -13.70
N ARG A 358 -11.82 14.53 -12.65
CA ARG A 358 -12.25 14.45 -11.26
C ARG A 358 -12.15 15.81 -10.61
N PHE A 359 -13.22 16.22 -9.94
CA PHE A 359 -13.24 17.37 -9.06
C PHE A 359 -13.20 16.91 -7.61
N LEU A 360 -12.46 17.63 -6.76
CA LEU A 360 -12.38 17.42 -5.32
C LEU A 360 -12.64 18.75 -4.62
N ALA A 361 -13.33 18.70 -3.49
CA ALA A 361 -13.59 19.86 -2.67
C ALA A 361 -13.59 19.49 -1.19
N ASP A 362 -12.92 20.31 -0.38
CA ASP A 362 -12.98 20.24 1.08
C ASP A 362 -13.39 21.62 1.60
N TYR A 363 -14.37 21.63 2.51
CA TYR A 363 -14.76 22.79 3.29
C TYR A 363 -14.64 22.43 4.77
N VAL A 364 -13.91 23.25 5.51
CA VAL A 364 -13.70 23.11 6.94
C VAL A 364 -14.16 24.38 7.62
N GLN A 365 -14.76 24.21 8.80
CA GLN A 365 -15.24 25.31 9.62
C GLN A 365 -15.02 24.97 11.09
N THR A 366 -14.53 25.94 11.85
CA THR A 366 -14.44 25.91 13.31
C THR A 366 -15.42 26.92 13.91
N ASN A 367 -15.50 26.99 15.24
CA ASN A 367 -16.26 28.03 15.96
C ASN A 367 -15.40 29.22 16.41
N ALA A 368 -14.25 29.45 15.78
CA ALA A 368 -13.46 30.65 16.02
C ALA A 368 -14.18 31.89 15.47
N ASP A 369 -13.84 33.08 15.98
CA ASP A 369 -14.38 34.35 15.46
C ASP A 369 -13.54 34.94 14.31
N TYR A 370 -12.33 34.44 14.09
CA TYR A 370 -11.38 34.98 13.13
C TYR A 370 -10.83 33.89 12.20
N GLN A 371 -10.99 34.09 10.89
CA GLN A 371 -10.52 33.15 9.85
C GLN A 371 -10.79 31.67 10.19
N ASP A 372 -12.04 31.42 10.52
CA ASP A 372 -12.66 30.22 11.08
C ASP A 372 -12.95 29.11 10.05
N ASN A 373 -12.59 29.31 8.79
CA ASN A 373 -12.85 28.36 7.73
C ASN A 373 -11.68 28.17 6.76
N SER A 374 -11.65 26.99 6.17
CA SER A 374 -10.74 26.62 5.09
C SER A 374 -11.50 26.00 3.94
N THR A 375 -11.08 26.31 2.72
CA THR A 375 -11.64 25.74 1.50
C THR A 375 -10.52 25.28 0.58
N PHE A 376 -10.68 24.10 0.02
CA PHE A 376 -9.81 23.52 -0.98
C PHE A 376 -10.66 23.07 -2.16
N LEU A 377 -10.23 23.41 -3.37
CA LEU A 377 -10.84 22.96 -4.62
C LEU A 377 -9.74 22.43 -5.54
N ARG A 378 -9.96 21.26 -6.16
CA ARG A 378 -9.02 20.69 -7.12
C ARG A 378 -9.73 20.03 -8.29
N LEU A 379 -9.20 20.27 -9.48
CA LEU A 379 -9.60 19.60 -10.71
C LEU A 379 -8.42 18.80 -11.25
N ASN A 380 -8.62 17.50 -11.43
CA ASN A 380 -7.66 16.60 -12.04
C ASN A 380 -8.12 16.23 -13.45
N TYR A 381 -7.19 16.23 -14.40
CA TYR A 381 -7.35 15.70 -15.76
C TYR A 381 -6.34 14.59 -16.02
N GLY A 382 -6.84 13.39 -16.32
CA GLY A 382 -6.02 12.18 -16.40
C GLY A 382 -5.68 11.60 -15.03
N ASN A 383 -4.96 10.48 -15.03
CA ASN A 383 -4.51 9.77 -13.84
C ASN A 383 -3.18 9.08 -14.15
N THR A 384 -2.28 9.06 -13.17
CA THR A 384 -1.07 8.25 -13.20
C THR A 384 -1.37 6.83 -12.73
N ASP A 385 -0.65 5.86 -13.27
CA ASP A 385 -0.66 4.46 -12.87
C ASP A 385 0.79 3.99 -12.84
N LEU A 386 1.32 3.77 -11.63
CA LEU A 386 2.73 3.40 -11.41
C LEU A 386 3.12 2.10 -12.13
N GLN A 387 2.16 1.25 -12.50
CA GLN A 387 2.41 0.00 -13.24
C GLN A 387 2.42 0.21 -14.76
N LYS A 388 1.99 1.38 -15.25
CA LYS A 388 1.86 1.71 -16.68
C LYS A 388 2.66 2.97 -17.03
N PRO A 389 3.92 2.79 -17.46
CA PRO A 389 4.71 3.90 -18.01
C PRO A 389 3.97 4.65 -19.12
N GLY A 390 4.14 5.96 -19.17
CA GLY A 390 3.46 6.84 -20.12
C GLY A 390 2.14 7.44 -19.63
N THR A 391 1.63 7.00 -18.48
CA THR A 391 0.44 7.60 -17.85
C THR A 391 0.78 8.93 -17.20
N TRP A 392 -0.21 9.83 -17.12
CA TRP A 392 -0.02 11.21 -16.70
C TRP A 392 -1.28 11.82 -16.09
N GLN A 393 -1.09 12.86 -15.29
CA GLN A 393 -2.17 13.68 -14.74
C GLN A 393 -1.76 15.16 -14.76
N ALA A 394 -2.65 16.03 -15.21
CA ALA A 394 -2.56 17.45 -14.95
C ALA A 394 -3.57 17.83 -13.88
N TYR A 395 -3.25 18.80 -13.03
CA TYR A 395 -4.19 19.28 -12.03
C TYR A 395 -4.09 20.78 -11.82
N ALA A 396 -5.23 21.37 -11.45
CA ALA A 396 -5.34 22.74 -10.98
C ALA A 396 -6.00 22.74 -9.61
N ARG A 397 -5.42 23.49 -8.69
CA ARG A 397 -5.90 23.63 -7.32
C ARG A 397 -6.07 25.10 -7.00
N TRP A 398 -7.11 25.40 -6.24
CA TRP A 398 -7.27 26.65 -5.52
C TRP A 398 -7.51 26.33 -4.05
N TYR A 399 -6.97 27.15 -3.15
CA TYR A 399 -7.23 26.99 -1.72
C TYR A 399 -7.28 28.35 -1.03
N ARG A 400 -7.98 28.36 0.10
CA ARG A 400 -7.97 29.42 1.11
C ARG A 400 -8.00 28.73 2.47
N TYR A 401 -6.88 28.77 3.18
CA TYR A 401 -6.75 28.23 4.53
C TYR A 401 -6.79 29.37 5.52
N GLY A 402 -7.86 29.46 6.30
CA GLY A 402 -7.95 30.42 7.39
C GLY A 402 -7.04 30.01 8.55
N THR A 403 -6.49 30.99 9.27
CA THR A 403 -5.62 30.75 10.44
C THR A 403 -6.23 29.73 11.41
N ASN A 404 -7.53 29.87 11.69
CA ASN A 404 -8.28 29.02 12.62
C ASN A 404 -9.26 28.09 11.87
N GLY A 405 -9.08 27.93 10.55
CA GLY A 405 -9.92 27.11 9.68
C GLY A 405 -9.42 25.67 9.54
N THR A 406 -8.44 25.27 10.35
CA THR A 406 -7.84 23.94 10.40
C THR A 406 -7.44 23.67 11.84
N ILE A 407 -7.43 22.42 12.29
CA ILE A 407 -6.93 22.05 13.62
C ILE A 407 -5.44 21.75 13.54
N ALA A 408 -5.12 20.77 12.70
CA ALA A 408 -3.79 20.23 12.47
C ALA A 408 -3.80 19.52 11.12
N GLY A 409 -4.37 20.16 10.09
CA GLY A 409 -4.48 19.55 8.77
C GLY A 409 -3.11 19.20 8.21
N ASP A 410 -3.07 18.50 7.07
CA ASP A 410 -1.83 18.34 6.32
C ASP A 410 -1.63 19.40 5.23
N ASP A 411 -0.36 19.72 4.95
CA ASP A 411 0.05 20.55 3.83
C ASP A 411 1.05 19.83 2.95
N GLU A 412 0.53 18.87 2.19
CA GLU A 412 1.31 18.07 1.24
C GLU A 412 2.03 18.90 0.15
N TRP A 413 1.67 20.18 -0.03
CA TRP A 413 2.16 21.03 -1.15
C TRP A 413 2.82 22.33 -0.74
N SER A 414 3.19 22.48 0.54
CA SER A 414 3.93 23.66 1.00
C SER A 414 3.16 24.97 0.69
N SER A 415 1.97 25.07 1.24
CA SER A 415 1.21 26.29 1.41
C SER A 415 1.98 27.30 2.27
N LEU A 416 1.80 28.58 1.97
CA LEU A 416 2.42 29.71 2.64
C LEU A 416 1.83 29.80 4.07
N PHE A 417 2.69 29.89 5.10
CA PHE A 417 2.29 30.04 6.51
C PHE A 417 1.30 28.98 7.04
N TYR A 418 1.50 27.74 6.61
CA TYR A 418 0.69 26.61 7.09
C TYR A 418 0.84 26.37 8.60
N ASN A 419 -0.23 25.89 9.25
CA ASN A 419 -0.32 25.55 10.68
C ASN A 419 -0.35 26.75 11.66
N GLY A 420 -1.46 27.49 11.69
CA GLY A 420 -1.76 28.51 12.72
C GLY A 420 -0.93 29.80 12.70
N SER A 421 0.17 29.85 11.94
CA SER A 421 1.07 31.01 11.89
C SER A 421 0.44 32.22 11.18
N ALA A 422 -0.24 31.99 10.05
CA ALA A 422 -1.13 32.95 9.40
C ALA A 422 -1.93 32.29 8.27
N GLY A 423 -3.21 32.63 8.12
CA GLY A 423 -4.01 32.15 7.00
C GLY A 423 -3.45 32.58 5.65
N SER A 424 -3.58 31.70 4.65
CA SER A 424 -3.09 31.92 3.29
C SER A 424 -4.06 31.42 2.24
N LYS A 425 -3.89 31.92 1.02
CA LYS A 425 -4.69 31.52 -0.14
C LYS A 425 -3.82 31.53 -1.37
N GLY A 426 -4.21 30.74 -2.36
CA GLY A 426 -3.43 30.64 -3.58
C GLY A 426 -3.96 29.62 -4.55
N TRP A 427 -3.18 29.40 -5.59
CA TRP A 427 -3.46 28.39 -6.59
C TRP A 427 -2.18 27.63 -6.96
N ILE A 428 -2.38 26.39 -7.38
CA ILE A 428 -1.31 25.48 -7.81
C ILE A 428 -1.73 24.86 -9.13
N LEU A 429 -0.80 24.84 -10.09
CA LEU A 429 -0.91 24.05 -11.30
C LEU A 429 0.19 22.99 -11.25
N GLY A 430 -0.17 21.74 -11.49
CA GLY A 430 0.81 20.67 -11.48
C GLY A 430 0.58 19.62 -12.55
N TYR A 431 1.65 18.89 -12.82
CA TYR A 431 1.72 17.83 -13.80
C TYR A 431 2.48 16.66 -13.22
N LYS A 432 1.92 15.47 -13.37
CA LYS A 432 2.48 14.18 -12.97
C LYS A 432 2.66 13.29 -14.19
N TYR A 433 3.72 12.52 -14.19
CA TYR A 433 4.05 11.58 -15.26
C TYR A 433 4.73 10.33 -14.69
N VAL A 434 4.41 9.16 -15.25
CA VAL A 434 5.07 7.90 -14.91
C VAL A 434 6.07 7.56 -16.02
N PRO A 435 7.34 7.98 -15.93
CA PRO A 435 8.34 7.66 -16.95
C PRO A 435 8.72 6.18 -16.97
N TRP A 436 8.72 5.53 -15.81
CA TRP A 436 9.04 4.11 -15.64
C TRP A 436 8.16 3.47 -14.58
N LYS A 437 8.15 2.13 -14.56
CA LYS A 437 7.41 1.37 -13.55
C LYS A 437 7.88 1.76 -12.15
N ASN A 438 6.93 2.05 -11.27
CA ASN A 438 7.14 2.50 -9.89
C ASN A 438 7.89 3.83 -9.73
N ILE A 439 8.01 4.63 -10.80
CA ILE A 439 8.63 5.95 -10.74
C ILE A 439 7.62 7.00 -11.18
N GLU A 440 7.27 7.94 -10.30
CA GLU A 440 6.42 9.09 -10.62
C GLU A 440 7.25 10.37 -10.57
N TRP A 441 7.16 11.17 -11.62
CA TRP A 441 7.69 12.52 -11.67
C TRP A 441 6.55 13.52 -11.52
N GLU A 442 6.70 14.49 -10.64
CA GLU A 442 5.77 15.60 -10.45
C GLU A 442 6.49 16.94 -10.59
N THR A 443 5.88 17.87 -11.32
CA THR A 443 6.27 19.29 -11.31
C THR A 443 5.05 20.14 -11.02
N LEU A 444 5.20 21.11 -10.12
CA LEU A 444 4.16 22.07 -9.80
C LEU A 444 4.68 23.50 -9.81
N TYR A 445 3.77 24.43 -10.09
CA TYR A 445 3.92 25.86 -9.98
C TYR A 445 2.82 26.39 -9.07
N SER A 446 3.16 27.25 -8.12
CA SER A 446 2.17 27.88 -7.24
C SER A 446 2.41 29.37 -7.06
N LYS A 447 1.30 30.11 -6.88
CA LYS A 447 1.29 31.48 -6.38
C LYS A 447 0.37 31.56 -5.18
N GLN A 448 0.88 32.16 -4.12
CA GLN A 448 0.26 32.14 -2.82
C GLN A 448 0.46 33.50 -2.14
N GLU A 449 -0.50 33.91 -1.32
CA GLU A 449 -0.43 35.14 -0.53
C GLU A 449 -1.08 34.94 0.85
N GLN A 450 -0.59 35.69 1.84
CA GLN A 450 -1.21 35.72 3.17
C GLN A 450 -2.56 36.44 3.10
N ILE A 451 -3.56 35.93 3.82
CA ILE A 451 -4.92 36.51 3.83
C ILE A 451 -4.94 37.88 4.51
N SER A 452 -4.22 38.03 5.63
CA SER A 452 -4.19 39.27 6.43
C SER A 452 -3.24 40.34 5.91
N ASN A 453 -2.27 39.98 5.06
CA ASN A 453 -1.34 40.92 4.44
C ASN A 453 -0.95 40.47 3.03
N SER A 454 -1.57 41.08 2.02
CA SER A 454 -1.32 40.72 0.62
C SER A 454 0.08 41.05 0.13
N ASP A 455 0.89 41.83 0.86
CA ASP A 455 2.28 42.09 0.48
C ASP A 455 3.20 40.88 0.72
N ASN A 456 2.75 39.93 1.56
CA ASN A 456 3.43 38.68 1.83
C ASN A 456 2.98 37.63 0.82
N LYS A 457 3.82 37.39 -0.19
CA LYS A 457 3.55 36.47 -1.31
C LYS A 457 4.65 35.44 -1.43
N ARG A 458 4.29 34.28 -1.98
CA ARG A 458 5.20 33.19 -2.35
C ARG A 458 4.93 32.73 -3.77
N THR A 459 6.01 32.48 -4.50
CA THR A 459 5.99 31.78 -5.78
C THR A 459 6.91 30.56 -5.64
N LEU A 460 6.35 29.37 -5.79
CA LEU A 460 7.10 28.11 -5.69
C LEU A 460 6.99 27.35 -7.01
N VAL A 461 8.14 26.90 -7.51
CA VAL A 461 8.25 25.85 -8.53
C VAL A 461 8.91 24.65 -7.87
N ARG A 462 8.24 23.51 -7.85
CA ARG A 462 8.80 22.26 -7.32
C ARG A 462 8.82 21.21 -8.41
N THR A 463 9.91 20.47 -8.48
CA THR A 463 10.00 19.23 -9.26
C THR A 463 10.52 18.12 -8.37
N GLN A 464 9.90 16.95 -8.43
CA GLN A 464 10.27 15.82 -7.59
C GLN A 464 10.08 14.49 -8.32
N MET A 465 10.92 13.51 -8.00
CA MET A 465 10.80 12.15 -8.50
C MET A 465 10.71 11.17 -7.33
N ASP A 466 9.66 10.35 -7.35
CA ASP A 466 9.35 9.36 -6.34
C ASP A 466 9.62 7.96 -6.87
N PHE A 467 10.36 7.17 -6.10
CA PHE A 467 10.75 5.80 -6.39
C PHE A 467 10.02 4.88 -5.40
N HIS A 468 8.94 4.27 -5.85
CA HIS A 468 8.07 3.42 -5.03
C HIS A 468 8.54 1.97 -5.02
N PHE A 469 8.30 1.25 -3.91
CA PHE A 469 8.61 -0.17 -3.78
C PHE A 469 7.57 -0.92 -2.95
#